data_AF-A0A396KFL8-F1
#
_entry.id   AF-A0A396KFL8-F1
#
_cell.length_a   1.000
_cell.length_b   1.000
_cell.length_c   1.000
_cell.angle_alpha   90.00
_cell.angle_beta   90.00
_cell.angle_gamma   90.00
#
_symmetry.space_group_name_H-M   'P 1'
#
loop_
_entity.id
_entity.type
_entity.pdbx_description
1 polymer ?
#
loop_
_entity_poly.entity_id
_entity_poly.type
_entity_poly.pdbx_seq_one_letter_code
_entity_poly.pdbx_strand_id
1 'polypeptide(L)'
;MKRNGNMMRAYRKIKCHLRSQAGMTLTEMLAAVLILSMTATAIGGGVAVVKEAYKKTTQKAEAQQVLATTAELITDVLSQAQEVRTGGTSGPEFYNGENGIWMRLGAVPYQEADGTQEENTNKAGSCKVFIADNGQETRVPLLSDGAMAKRFYTDFNVDQYSYEDGCFTVKDINVYYKADAKRSDKVPMAHLDQLTVHAVNLEGLN
;
A
#
# COMPACT_ATOMS: atom_id res chain seq x y z
N MET A 1 35.06 -37.56 53.00
CA MET A 1 33.61 -37.71 52.72
C MET A 1 32.78 -36.50 53.21
N LYS A 2 32.96 -35.29 52.64
CA LYS A 2 32.34 -34.02 53.15
C LYS A 2 31.27 -33.38 52.23
N ARG A 3 30.96 -33.96 51.06
CA ARG A 3 30.02 -33.39 50.06
C ARG A 3 28.53 -33.65 50.37
N ASN A 4 28.18 -34.78 50.99
CA ASN A 4 26.78 -35.17 51.18
C ASN A 4 26.03 -34.36 52.27
N GLY A 5 26.74 -33.78 53.24
CA GLY A 5 26.12 -32.96 54.29
C GLY A 5 25.60 -31.61 53.79
N ASN A 6 26.29 -30.99 52.81
CA ASN A 6 25.86 -29.71 52.24
C ASN A 6 24.65 -29.87 51.32
N MET A 7 24.59 -30.95 50.55
CA MET A 7 23.45 -31.23 49.67
C MET A 7 22.16 -31.49 50.47
N MET A 8 22.25 -32.26 51.58
CA MET A 8 21.12 -32.46 52.48
C MET A 8 20.69 -31.18 53.22
N ARG A 9 21.62 -30.30 53.60
CA ARG A 9 21.27 -28.99 54.20
C ARG A 9 20.60 -28.05 53.20
N ALA A 10 21.07 -28.02 51.94
CA ALA A 10 20.45 -27.25 50.88
C ALA A 10 19.03 -27.75 50.57
N TYR A 11 18.85 -29.07 50.46
CA TYR A 11 17.54 -29.67 50.25
C TYR A 11 16.57 -29.39 51.40
N ARG A 12 17.07 -29.44 52.65
CA ARG A 12 16.27 -29.16 53.84
C ARG A 12 15.90 -27.67 53.95
N LYS A 13 16.79 -26.75 53.57
CA LYS A 13 16.49 -25.32 53.46
C LYS A 13 15.42 -25.02 52.40
N ILE A 14 15.53 -25.61 51.21
CA ILE A 14 14.56 -25.44 50.12
C ILE A 14 13.20 -26.03 50.53
N LYS A 15 13.18 -27.21 51.15
CA LYS A 15 11.95 -27.83 51.66
C LYS A 15 11.31 -27.02 52.80
N CYS A 16 12.10 -26.36 53.64
CA CYS A 16 11.59 -25.44 54.66
C CYS A 16 11.10 -24.11 54.09
N HIS A 17 11.68 -23.61 52.99
CA HIS A 17 11.18 -22.42 52.30
C HIS A 17 9.88 -22.72 51.54
N LEU A 18 9.77 -23.89 50.91
CA LEU A 18 8.53 -24.36 50.27
C LEU A 18 7.43 -24.72 51.29
N ARG A 19 7.81 -25.13 52.51
CA ARG A 19 6.90 -25.44 53.62
C ARG A 19 6.73 -24.26 54.59
N SER A 20 7.34 -23.10 54.28
CA SER A 20 7.09 -21.86 55.02
C SER A 20 5.66 -21.45 54.68
N GLN A 21 4.75 -21.78 55.59
CA GLN A 21 3.35 -21.39 55.56
C GLN A 21 3.21 -19.92 55.98
N ALA A 22 4.06 -19.04 55.44
CA ALA A 22 3.62 -17.68 55.15
C ALA A 22 2.76 -17.80 53.89
N GLY A 23 1.59 -18.43 54.04
CA GLY A 23 0.56 -18.34 53.01
C GLY A 23 0.29 -16.86 52.82
N MET A 24 0.29 -16.41 51.56
CA MET A 24 -0.07 -15.02 51.24
C MET A 24 -1.30 -14.69 52.07
N THR A 25 -1.21 -13.66 52.91
CA THR A 25 -2.36 -13.24 53.68
C THR A 25 -3.47 -12.91 52.69
N LEU A 26 -4.74 -13.10 53.05
CA LEU A 26 -5.88 -12.82 52.16
C LEU A 26 -5.77 -11.42 51.53
N THR A 27 -5.21 -10.47 52.27
CA THR A 27 -4.89 -9.11 51.84
C THR A 27 -3.79 -9.03 50.79
N GLU A 28 -2.70 -9.78 50.91
CA GLU A 28 -1.65 -9.88 49.87
C GLU A 28 -2.19 -10.51 48.59
N MET A 29 -3.04 -11.54 48.70
CA MET A 29 -3.66 -12.18 47.54
C MET A 29 -4.61 -11.21 46.82
N LEU A 30 -5.43 -10.47 47.57
CA LEU A 30 -6.29 -9.41 47.01
C LEU A 30 -5.48 -8.29 46.36
N ALA A 31 -4.39 -7.85 46.99
CA ALA A 31 -3.50 -6.83 46.45
C ALA A 31 -2.81 -7.31 45.15
N ALA A 32 -2.33 -8.55 45.12
CA ALA A 32 -1.71 -9.14 43.94
C ALA A 32 -2.72 -9.27 42.79
N VAL A 33 -3.94 -9.73 43.06
CA VAL A 33 -5.02 -9.84 42.05
C VAL A 33 -5.45 -8.45 41.55
N LEU A 34 -5.46 -7.43 42.41
CA LEU A 34 -5.72 -6.04 42.01
C LEU A 34 -4.62 -5.52 41.08
N ILE A 35 -3.35 -5.73 41.40
CA ILE A 35 -2.23 -5.30 40.55
C ILE A 35 -2.25 -6.03 39.21
N LEU A 36 -2.53 -7.34 39.20
CA LEU A 36 -2.64 -8.14 37.99
C LEU A 36 -3.85 -7.73 37.12
N SER A 37 -5.00 -7.43 37.74
CA SER A 37 -6.17 -6.98 37.00
C SER A 37 -5.97 -5.59 36.40
N MET A 38 -5.39 -4.64 37.17
CA MET A 38 -5.08 -3.29 36.67
C MET A 38 -4.05 -3.32 35.53
N THR A 39 -3.00 -4.13 35.65
CA THR A 39 -2.00 -4.29 34.57
C THR A 39 -2.60 -4.96 33.35
N ALA A 40 -3.44 -5.99 33.51
CA ALA A 40 -4.14 -6.64 32.40
C ALA A 40 -5.11 -5.69 31.68
N THR A 41 -5.86 -4.86 32.41
CA THR A 41 -6.77 -3.87 31.80
C THR A 41 -6.00 -2.74 31.11
N ALA A 42 -4.90 -2.26 31.69
CA ALA A 42 -4.04 -1.25 31.07
C ALA A 42 -3.41 -1.75 29.76
N ILE A 43 -2.96 -3.01 29.73
CA ILE A 43 -2.44 -3.66 28.51
C ILE A 43 -3.59 -3.90 27.51
N GLY A 44 -4.73 -4.41 27.96
CA GLY A 44 -5.88 -4.69 27.09
C GLY A 44 -6.45 -3.44 26.39
N GLY A 45 -6.58 -2.33 27.12
CA GLY A 45 -7.01 -1.05 26.57
C GLY A 45 -5.97 -0.41 25.66
N GLY A 46 -4.69 -0.43 26.07
CA GLY A 46 -3.60 0.16 25.28
C GLY A 46 -3.36 -0.57 23.95
N VAL A 47 -3.39 -1.91 23.94
CA VAL A 47 -3.13 -2.71 22.73
C VAL A 47 -4.17 -2.47 21.64
N ALA A 48 -5.44 -2.21 21.98
CA ALA A 48 -6.48 -1.93 21.00
C ALA A 48 -6.24 -0.60 20.27
N VAL A 49 -6.00 0.48 21.02
CA VAL A 49 -5.71 1.82 20.48
C VAL A 49 -4.42 1.81 19.64
N VAL A 50 -3.40 1.12 20.15
CA VAL A 50 -2.11 0.99 19.49
C VAL A 50 -2.22 0.19 18.19
N LYS A 51 -3.00 -0.92 18.17
CA LYS A 51 -3.26 -1.68 16.94
C LYS A 51 -3.93 -0.85 15.86
N GLU A 52 -4.89 -0.02 16.24
CA GLU A 52 -5.61 0.85 15.29
C GLU A 52 -4.70 1.95 14.73
N ALA A 53 -3.92 2.60 15.59
CA ALA A 53 -2.92 3.58 15.19
C ALA A 53 -1.82 2.99 14.30
N TYR A 54 -1.32 1.79 14.64
CA TYR A 54 -0.37 1.06 13.79
C TYR A 54 -0.98 0.72 12.44
N LYS A 55 -2.20 0.18 12.40
CA LYS A 55 -2.87 -0.16 11.14
C LYS A 55 -2.98 1.06 10.23
N LYS A 56 -3.41 2.21 10.76
CA LYS A 56 -3.51 3.46 10.01
C LYS A 56 -2.14 3.93 9.47
N THR A 57 -1.10 3.83 10.30
CA THR A 57 0.27 4.24 9.92
C THR A 57 0.86 3.32 8.87
N THR A 58 0.74 2.00 9.05
CA THR A 58 1.20 0.99 8.11
C THR A 58 0.49 1.12 6.78
N GLN A 59 -0.84 1.28 6.77
CA GLN A 59 -1.58 1.44 5.52
C GLN A 59 -1.23 2.71 4.77
N LYS A 60 -0.90 3.80 5.49
CA LYS A 60 -0.39 5.01 4.85
C LYS A 60 0.96 4.78 4.19
N ALA A 61 1.86 4.05 4.85
CA ALA A 61 3.15 3.68 4.27
C ALA A 61 2.99 2.75 3.05
N GLU A 62 2.10 1.75 3.12
CA GLU A 62 1.75 0.90 1.98
C GLU A 62 1.24 1.73 0.80
N ALA A 63 0.30 2.66 1.03
CA ALA A 63 -0.22 3.53 -0.03
C ALA A 63 0.85 4.46 -0.63
N GLN A 64 1.75 4.99 0.19
CA GLN A 64 2.88 5.80 -0.28
C GLN A 64 3.85 4.99 -1.13
N GLN A 65 4.12 3.74 -0.75
CA GLN A 65 4.92 2.82 -1.55
C GLN A 65 4.25 2.53 -2.90
N VAL A 66 2.95 2.26 -2.92
CA VAL A 66 2.18 2.07 -4.15
C VAL A 66 2.26 3.31 -5.04
N LEU A 67 2.12 4.51 -4.47
CA LEU A 67 2.23 5.78 -5.21
C LEU A 67 3.63 5.96 -5.82
N ALA A 68 4.68 5.75 -5.03
CA ALA A 68 6.06 5.87 -5.49
C ALA A 68 6.36 4.89 -6.65
N THR A 69 6.00 3.62 -6.50
CA THR A 69 6.17 2.63 -7.57
C THR A 69 5.32 2.97 -8.80
N THR A 70 4.13 3.55 -8.62
CA THR A 70 3.32 4.02 -9.76
C THR A 70 4.00 5.14 -10.51
N ALA A 71 4.54 6.14 -9.79
CA ALA A 71 5.25 7.26 -10.41
C ALA A 71 6.53 6.79 -11.13
N GLU A 72 7.27 5.84 -10.56
CA GLU A 72 8.43 5.20 -11.20
C GLU A 72 8.03 4.52 -12.51
N LEU A 73 6.96 3.70 -12.50
CA LEU A 73 6.50 3.00 -13.69
C LEU A 73 5.95 3.95 -14.76
N ILE A 74 5.26 5.02 -14.37
CA ILE A 74 4.83 6.07 -15.30
C ILE A 74 6.06 6.73 -15.93
N THR A 75 7.07 7.05 -15.12
CA THR A 75 8.32 7.66 -15.60
C THR A 75 9.03 6.75 -16.59
N ASP A 76 9.18 5.46 -16.25
CA ASP A 76 9.78 4.46 -17.11
C ASP A 76 9.06 4.36 -18.46
N VAL A 77 7.73 4.22 -18.42
CA VAL A 77 6.89 4.13 -19.63
C VAL A 77 7.02 5.36 -20.52
N LEU A 78 6.95 6.56 -19.95
CA LEU A 78 6.99 7.81 -20.71
C LEU A 78 8.40 8.12 -21.23
N SER A 79 9.45 7.67 -20.54
CA SER A 79 10.84 7.82 -20.99
C SER A 79 11.15 7.00 -22.26
N GLN A 80 10.37 5.96 -22.54
CA GLN A 80 10.50 5.12 -23.74
C GLN A 80 9.83 5.71 -24.99
N ALA A 81 9.18 6.88 -24.88
CA ALA A 81 8.52 7.54 -26.00
C ALA A 81 9.53 7.98 -27.08
N GLN A 82 9.27 7.59 -28.34
CA GLN A 82 10.08 7.95 -29.51
C GLN A 82 9.37 8.90 -30.49
N GLU A 83 8.05 8.90 -30.47
CA GLU A 83 7.21 9.86 -31.19
C GLU A 83 6.00 10.19 -30.33
N VAL A 84 5.41 11.38 -30.50
CA VAL A 84 4.22 11.80 -29.75
C VAL A 84 3.18 12.39 -30.69
N ARG A 85 1.93 12.02 -30.46
CA ARG A 85 0.75 12.57 -31.10
C ARG A 85 -0.13 13.21 -30.05
N THR A 86 -0.33 14.51 -30.19
CA THR A 86 -1.24 15.31 -29.36
C THR A 86 -2.50 15.63 -30.17
N GLY A 87 -3.68 15.35 -29.64
CA GLY A 87 -4.94 15.63 -30.35
C GLY A 87 -6.16 14.79 -29.98
N GLY A 88 -6.02 13.84 -29.04
CA GLY A 88 -7.14 13.05 -28.51
C GLY A 88 -7.75 13.62 -27.23
N THR A 89 -8.95 13.15 -26.86
CA THR A 89 -9.62 13.47 -25.59
C THR A 89 -9.13 12.62 -24.41
N SER A 90 -8.09 11.80 -24.61
CA SER A 90 -7.65 10.76 -23.65
C SER A 90 -6.17 10.89 -23.28
N GLY A 91 -5.63 12.11 -23.37
CA GLY A 91 -4.21 12.43 -23.17
C GLY A 91 -3.35 12.17 -24.42
N PRO A 92 -2.04 12.49 -24.36
CA PRO A 92 -1.11 12.26 -25.47
C PRO A 92 -0.83 10.78 -25.69
N GLU A 93 -0.80 10.40 -26.96
CA GLU A 93 -0.37 9.09 -27.44
C GLU A 93 1.10 9.16 -27.85
N PHE A 94 1.86 8.11 -27.60
CA PHE A 94 3.27 8.05 -27.96
C PHE A 94 3.63 6.69 -28.53
N TYR A 95 4.60 6.70 -29.43
CA TYR A 95 5.19 5.49 -29.97
C TYR A 95 6.22 4.95 -28.98
N ASN A 96 5.99 3.76 -28.46
CA ASN A 96 6.91 3.13 -27.52
C ASN A 96 8.03 2.41 -28.27
N GLY A 97 9.27 2.81 -28.00
CA GLY A 97 10.46 2.24 -28.64
C GLY A 97 10.82 0.80 -28.24
N GLU A 98 10.36 0.32 -27.09
CA GLU A 98 10.58 -1.06 -26.61
C GLU A 98 9.68 -2.04 -27.38
N ASN A 99 8.42 -1.68 -27.57
CA ASN A 99 7.39 -2.56 -28.12
C ASN A 99 7.12 -2.33 -29.61
N GLY A 100 7.47 -1.14 -30.12
CA GLY A 100 7.14 -0.70 -31.48
C GLY A 100 5.65 -0.46 -31.71
N ILE A 101 4.90 -0.06 -30.67
CA ILE A 101 3.43 0.08 -30.71
C ILE A 101 3.04 1.46 -30.17
N TRP A 102 1.99 2.06 -30.76
CA TRP A 102 1.36 3.27 -30.24
C TRP A 102 0.62 2.98 -28.94
N MET A 103 0.87 3.81 -27.93
CA MET A 103 0.24 3.64 -26.63
C MET A 103 0.01 4.97 -25.93
N ARG A 104 -0.77 4.92 -24.86
CA ARG A 104 -0.97 6.04 -23.93
C ARG A 104 -1.10 5.53 -22.51
N LEU A 105 -1.03 6.44 -21.54
CA LEU A 105 -1.49 6.16 -20.19
C LEU A 105 -3.01 6.27 -20.14
N GLY A 106 -3.61 5.46 -19.28
CA GLY A 106 -5.03 5.55 -18.96
C GLY A 106 -5.29 5.08 -17.53
N ALA A 107 -6.53 5.21 -17.10
CA ALA A 107 -6.97 4.67 -15.82
C ALA A 107 -8.23 3.82 -16.02
N VAL A 108 -8.30 2.69 -15.33
CA VAL A 108 -9.49 1.85 -15.25
C VAL A 108 -10.11 2.03 -13.88
N PRO A 109 -11.37 2.49 -13.78
CA PRO A 109 -12.03 2.67 -12.50
C PRO A 109 -12.20 1.32 -11.80
N TYR A 110 -12.04 1.32 -10.48
CA TYR A 110 -12.35 0.13 -9.68
C TYR A 110 -13.87 -0.09 -9.61
N GLN A 111 -14.32 -1.28 -9.99
CA GLN A 111 -15.70 -1.73 -9.89
C GLN A 111 -15.73 -3.09 -9.18
N GLU A 112 -16.54 -3.20 -8.14
CA GLU A 112 -16.79 -4.49 -7.48
C GLU A 112 -17.71 -5.34 -8.35
N ALA A 113 -17.43 -6.64 -8.45
CA ALA A 113 -18.27 -7.57 -9.19
C ALA A 113 -19.68 -7.61 -8.60
N ASP A 114 -20.69 -7.24 -9.39
CA ASP A 114 -22.11 -7.32 -9.02
C ASP A 114 -22.83 -8.53 -9.64
N GLY A 115 -22.05 -9.48 -10.19
CA GLY A 115 -22.56 -10.68 -10.86
C GLY A 115 -23.07 -10.47 -12.28
N THR A 116 -23.08 -9.23 -12.80
CA THR A 116 -23.53 -8.91 -14.16
C THR A 116 -22.43 -8.38 -15.08
N GLN A 117 -21.28 -7.98 -14.52
CA GLN A 117 -20.14 -7.45 -15.26
C GLN A 117 -18.90 -8.34 -15.14
N GLU A 118 -18.05 -8.31 -16.17
CA GLU A 118 -16.73 -8.94 -16.14
C GLU A 118 -15.89 -8.29 -15.04
N GLU A 119 -15.26 -9.12 -14.19
CA GLU A 119 -14.54 -8.66 -13.02
C GLU A 119 -13.35 -7.76 -13.39
N ASN A 120 -13.45 -6.45 -13.16
CA ASN A 120 -12.33 -5.51 -13.34
C ASN A 120 -11.49 -5.30 -12.06
N THR A 121 -11.74 -6.08 -10.99
CA THR A 121 -11.07 -5.93 -9.68
C THR A 121 -9.55 -6.04 -9.78
N ASN A 122 -9.06 -6.87 -10.70
CA ASN A 122 -7.64 -7.14 -10.95
C ASN A 122 -7.04 -6.25 -12.04
N LYS A 123 -7.88 -5.48 -12.75
CA LYS A 123 -7.49 -4.60 -13.86
C LYS A 123 -7.64 -3.11 -13.54
N ALA A 124 -8.26 -2.78 -12.40
CA ALA A 124 -8.41 -1.42 -11.93
C ALA A 124 -7.06 -0.79 -11.58
N GLY A 125 -6.90 0.49 -11.89
CA GLY A 125 -5.64 1.19 -11.71
C GLY A 125 -5.26 2.05 -12.90
N SER A 126 -4.20 2.82 -12.74
CA SER A 126 -3.43 3.39 -13.84
C SER A 126 -2.85 2.26 -14.70
N CYS A 127 -2.94 2.39 -16.01
CA CYS A 127 -2.63 1.34 -16.97
C CYS A 127 -1.94 1.89 -18.23
N LYS A 128 -1.22 0.99 -18.92
CA LYS A 128 -0.79 1.15 -20.30
C LYS A 128 -1.98 0.82 -21.21
N VAL A 129 -2.28 1.68 -22.17
CA VAL A 129 -3.29 1.44 -23.19
C VAL A 129 -2.58 1.29 -24.53
N PHE A 130 -2.47 0.07 -25.02
CA PHE A 130 -1.90 -0.24 -26.33
C PHE A 130 -2.97 -0.07 -27.41
N ILE A 131 -2.63 0.63 -28.48
CA ILE A 131 -3.54 0.97 -29.58
C ILE A 131 -3.06 0.20 -30.81
N ALA A 132 -3.85 -0.79 -31.25
CA ALA A 132 -3.57 -1.53 -32.47
C ALA A 132 -3.91 -0.70 -33.71
N ASP A 133 -3.35 -1.06 -34.87
CA ASP A 133 -3.57 -0.33 -36.14
C ASP A 133 -5.05 -0.25 -36.56
N ASN A 134 -5.87 -1.21 -36.10
CA ASN A 134 -7.31 -1.24 -36.33
C ASN A 134 -8.11 -0.39 -35.31
N GLY A 135 -7.43 0.36 -34.44
CA GLY A 135 -8.02 1.17 -33.37
C GLY A 135 -8.45 0.40 -32.13
N GLN A 136 -8.19 -0.92 -32.04
CA GLN A 136 -8.51 -1.68 -30.84
C GLN A 136 -7.54 -1.35 -29.70
N GLU A 137 -8.10 -1.11 -28.51
CA GLU A 137 -7.34 -0.80 -27.31
C GLU A 137 -7.21 -2.02 -26.38
N THR A 138 -5.97 -2.33 -26.00
CA THR A 138 -5.68 -3.31 -24.94
C THR A 138 -5.13 -2.60 -23.71
N ARG A 139 -5.76 -2.83 -22.55
CA ARG A 139 -5.38 -2.20 -21.28
C ARG A 139 -4.60 -3.17 -20.40
N VAL A 140 -3.43 -2.76 -19.96
CA VAL A 140 -2.55 -3.53 -19.06
C VAL A 140 -2.24 -2.68 -17.82
N PRO A 141 -2.67 -3.09 -16.62
CA PRO A 141 -2.38 -2.35 -15.38
C PRO A 141 -0.88 -2.13 -15.17
N LEU A 142 -0.49 -0.97 -14.68
CA LEU A 142 0.91 -0.70 -14.31
C LEU A 142 1.32 -1.54 -13.10
N LEU A 143 0.41 -1.67 -12.13
CA LEU A 143 0.62 -2.48 -10.94
C LEU A 143 -0.35 -3.65 -10.91
N SER A 144 0.15 -4.80 -10.46
CA SER A 144 -0.71 -5.95 -10.14
C SER A 144 -1.51 -5.68 -8.86
N ASP A 145 -2.64 -6.38 -8.71
CA ASP A 145 -3.43 -6.33 -7.47
C ASP A 145 -2.59 -6.68 -6.22
N GLY A 146 -1.66 -7.62 -6.35
CA GLY A 146 -0.72 -7.98 -5.30
C GLY A 146 0.22 -6.84 -4.90
N ALA A 147 0.76 -6.10 -5.89
CA ALA A 147 1.60 -4.94 -5.64
C ALA A 147 0.84 -3.79 -4.97
N MET A 148 -0.48 -3.71 -5.18
CA MET A 148 -1.38 -2.75 -4.51
C MET A 148 -1.94 -3.28 -3.18
N ALA A 149 -1.29 -4.27 -2.58
CA ALA A 149 -1.68 -4.93 -1.34
C ALA A 149 -3.12 -5.48 -1.33
N LYS A 150 -3.71 -5.72 -2.52
CA LYS A 150 -5.11 -6.15 -2.75
C LYS A 150 -6.17 -5.22 -2.18
N ARG A 151 -5.79 -4.02 -1.77
CA ARG A 151 -6.64 -3.07 -1.03
C ARG A 151 -6.73 -1.73 -1.72
N PHE A 152 -5.69 -1.38 -2.47
CA PHE A 152 -5.56 -0.10 -3.13
C PHE A 152 -5.81 -0.24 -4.63
N TYR A 153 -6.15 0.88 -5.25
CA TYR A 153 -6.05 1.08 -6.70
C TYR A 153 -5.49 2.47 -6.95
N THR A 154 -4.82 2.63 -8.09
CA THR A 154 -4.25 3.92 -8.52
C THR A 154 -5.17 4.60 -9.52
N ASP A 155 -5.15 5.92 -9.54
CA ASP A 155 -5.92 6.71 -10.49
C ASP A 155 -5.15 7.99 -10.80
N PHE A 156 -5.40 8.59 -11.96
CA PHE A 156 -4.89 9.92 -12.26
C PHE A 156 -5.87 10.66 -13.16
N ASN A 157 -5.75 11.99 -13.17
CA ASN A 157 -6.63 12.81 -13.98
C ASN A 157 -6.19 12.77 -15.45
N VAL A 158 -6.87 11.94 -16.26
CA VAL A 158 -6.58 11.79 -17.69
C VAL A 158 -6.77 13.11 -18.45
N ASP A 159 -7.67 13.98 -18.01
CA ASP A 159 -7.90 15.29 -18.65
C ASP A 159 -6.75 16.28 -18.39
N GLN A 160 -5.93 16.01 -17.37
CA GLN A 160 -4.75 16.79 -17.02
C GLN A 160 -3.43 16.08 -17.37
N TYR A 161 -3.50 15.05 -18.22
CA TYR A 161 -2.34 14.40 -18.80
C TYR A 161 -2.00 15.06 -20.14
N SER A 162 -0.85 15.73 -20.23
CA SER A 162 -0.43 16.51 -21.41
C SER A 162 1.03 16.27 -21.79
N TYR A 163 1.39 16.71 -23.01
CA TYR A 163 2.75 16.73 -23.51
C TYR A 163 3.02 18.10 -24.13
N GLU A 164 3.96 18.85 -23.56
CA GLU A 164 4.34 20.21 -23.98
C GLU A 164 5.86 20.37 -23.75
N ASP A 165 6.54 21.09 -24.65
CA ASP A 165 7.96 21.42 -24.53
C ASP A 165 8.89 20.23 -24.21
N GLY A 166 8.67 19.07 -24.85
CA GLY A 166 9.50 17.88 -24.63
C GLY A 166 9.19 17.11 -23.34
N CYS A 167 8.18 17.54 -22.56
CA CYS A 167 7.85 16.96 -21.27
C CYS A 167 6.42 16.44 -21.24
N PHE A 168 6.27 15.20 -20.76
CA PHE A 168 4.97 14.71 -20.32
C PHE A 168 4.66 15.22 -18.92
N THR A 169 3.44 15.67 -18.70
CA THR A 169 2.93 16.08 -17.39
C THR A 169 1.71 15.25 -17.04
N VAL A 170 1.76 14.53 -15.92
CA VAL A 170 0.64 13.77 -15.36
C VAL A 170 0.28 14.38 -14.01
N LYS A 171 -0.97 14.79 -13.84
CA LYS A 171 -1.45 15.43 -12.60
C LYS A 171 -2.40 14.53 -11.82
N ASP A 172 -2.50 14.83 -10.53
CA ASP A 172 -3.42 14.20 -9.59
C ASP A 172 -3.26 12.67 -9.54
N ILE A 173 -2.03 12.18 -9.36
CA ILE A 173 -1.79 10.74 -9.21
C ILE A 173 -2.18 10.33 -7.79
N ASN A 174 -3.20 9.49 -7.69
CA ASN A 174 -3.89 9.17 -6.46
C ASN A 174 -3.86 7.67 -6.18
N VAL A 175 -3.80 7.32 -4.89
CA VAL A 175 -4.00 5.97 -4.38
C VAL A 175 -5.23 5.96 -3.50
N TYR A 176 -6.24 5.19 -3.87
CA TYR A 176 -7.50 5.07 -3.16
C TYR A 176 -7.69 3.68 -2.56
N TYR A 177 -8.49 3.58 -1.50
CA TYR A 177 -9.01 2.29 -1.06
C TYR A 177 -10.08 1.79 -2.01
N LYS A 178 -9.99 0.51 -2.39
CA LYS A 178 -11.03 -0.20 -3.14
C LYS A 178 -12.39 -0.14 -2.44
N ALA A 179 -12.40 -0.25 -1.11
CA ALA A 179 -13.62 -0.17 -0.30
C ALA A 179 -14.34 1.19 -0.40
N ASP A 180 -13.62 2.26 -0.71
CA ASP A 180 -14.18 3.61 -0.86
C ASP A 180 -14.56 3.93 -2.32
N ALA A 181 -14.40 3.00 -3.27
CA ALA A 181 -14.55 3.31 -4.70
C ALA A 181 -15.95 3.81 -5.10
N LYS A 182 -17.00 3.32 -4.42
CA LYS A 182 -18.40 3.73 -4.65
C LYS A 182 -18.75 5.08 -4.02
N ARG A 183 -17.88 5.62 -3.16
CA ARG A 183 -18.11 6.89 -2.48
C ARG A 183 -17.75 8.06 -3.39
N SER A 184 -18.67 9.02 -3.52
CA SER A 184 -18.44 10.25 -4.26
C SER A 184 -17.48 11.21 -3.54
N ASP A 185 -17.34 11.08 -2.22
CA ASP A 185 -16.50 11.91 -1.34
C ASP A 185 -15.16 11.24 -0.98
N LYS A 186 -14.75 10.20 -1.73
CA LYS A 186 -13.52 9.45 -1.44
C LYS A 186 -12.29 10.37 -1.46
N VAL A 187 -11.42 10.18 -0.46
CA VAL A 187 -10.17 10.94 -0.30
C VAL A 187 -8.99 10.02 -0.61
N PRO A 188 -7.98 10.48 -1.36
CA PRO A 188 -6.80 9.68 -1.62
C PRO A 188 -6.02 9.40 -0.32
N MET A 189 -5.57 8.16 -0.15
CA MET A 189 -4.70 7.76 0.96
C MET A 189 -3.26 8.27 0.74
N ALA A 190 -2.85 8.36 -0.52
CA ALA A 190 -1.63 8.99 -0.97
C ALA A 190 -1.92 9.75 -2.26
N HIS A 191 -1.32 10.92 -2.41
CA HIS A 191 -1.54 11.84 -3.51
C HIS A 191 -0.20 12.44 -3.95
N LEU A 192 -0.01 12.57 -5.27
CA LEU A 192 1.05 13.33 -5.90
C LEU A 192 0.41 14.33 -6.85
N ASP A 193 0.64 15.62 -6.59
CA ASP A 193 0.00 16.71 -7.35
C ASP A 193 0.38 16.66 -8.83
N GLN A 194 1.66 16.44 -9.13
CA GLN A 194 2.20 16.45 -10.47
C GLN A 194 3.45 15.57 -10.60
N LEU A 195 3.54 14.85 -11.70
CA LEU A 195 4.73 14.17 -12.18
C LEU A 195 5.08 14.71 -13.58
N THR A 196 6.30 15.20 -13.73
CA THR A 196 6.82 15.67 -15.03
C THR A 196 7.95 14.77 -15.47
N VAL A 197 7.85 14.24 -16.70
CA VAL A 197 8.81 13.29 -17.28
C VAL A 197 9.34 13.88 -18.57
N HIS A 198 10.66 14.09 -18.60
CA HIS A 198 11.34 14.62 -19.78
C HIS A 198 11.60 13.50 -20.79
N ALA A 199 11.10 13.66 -22.01
CA ALA A 199 11.23 12.68 -23.07
C ALA A 199 12.54 12.90 -23.85
N VAL A 200 13.66 12.47 -23.27
CA VAL A 200 15.01 12.68 -23.83
C VAL A 200 15.15 12.13 -25.26
N ASN A 201 14.44 11.05 -25.58
CA ASN A 201 14.48 10.43 -26.91
C ASN A 201 13.79 11.28 -28.01
N LEU A 202 13.07 12.34 -27.64
CA LEU A 202 12.42 13.27 -28.56
C LEU A 202 13.25 14.53 -28.83
N GLU A 203 14.39 14.69 -28.15
CA GLU A 203 15.30 15.82 -28.35
C GLU A 203 15.96 15.71 -29.73
N GLY A 204 15.48 16.52 -30.69
CA GLY A 204 16.02 16.58 -32.06
C GLY A 204 15.01 16.35 -33.18
N LEU A 205 13.74 16.08 -32.85
CA LEU A 205 12.63 15.94 -33.81
C LEU A 205 11.82 17.22 -34.05
N ASN A 206 12.20 18.33 -33.38
CA ASN A 206 11.59 19.66 -33.56
C ASN A 206 12.26 20.46 -34.68
#